data_AF-A0A4Q3CHW8-F1
#
_entry.id   AF-A0A4Q3CHW8-F1
#
_cell.length_a   1.000
_cell.length_b   1.000
_cell.length_c   1.000
_cell.angle_alpha   90.00
_cell.angle_beta   90.00
_cell.angle_gamma   90.00
#
_symmetry.space_group_name_H-M   'P 1'
#
loop_
_entity.id
_entity.type
_entity.pdbx_description
1 polymer ?
#
loop_
_entity_poly.entity_id
_entity_poly.type
_entity_poly.pdbx_seq_one_letter_code
_entity_poly.pdbx_strand_id
1 'polypeptide(L)'
;MKSFILLIAITFFVPLSSQVIIGDAVGTAPQGQKGSVLVEFALGQNKGIVLPYVRTLPSGAGLVGGTILLDATDETKAKIKYYNGMTNNGSNGWIDLSNGHEADITAQMVLQPSAATVAENLTAKAIIGSRSSEANGVLVLESASKAMILPTVADTNDIPDPAPGMMVYINKTSAKRLAVFNGEGWTYWKP
;
A
#
# COMPACT_ATOMS: atom_id res chain seq x y z
N MET A 1 -41.04 27.73 17.39
CA MET A 1 -40.76 26.30 17.64
C MET A 1 -39.89 25.68 16.55
N LYS A 2 -40.29 25.70 15.27
CA LYS A 2 -39.48 25.15 14.14
C LYS A 2 -38.05 25.73 14.06
N SER A 3 -37.90 27.05 14.24
CA SER A 3 -36.58 27.72 14.23
C SER A 3 -35.72 27.40 15.46
N PHE A 4 -36.33 27.06 16.60
CA PHE A 4 -35.62 26.69 17.82
C PHE A 4 -35.09 25.25 17.74
N ILE A 5 -35.85 24.34 17.12
CA ILE A 5 -35.42 22.96 16.85
C ILE A 5 -34.24 22.92 15.87
N LEU A 6 -34.27 23.78 14.82
CA LEU A 6 -33.17 23.87 13.85
C LEU A 6 -31.87 24.37 14.50
N LEU A 7 -31.96 25.33 15.42
CA LEU A 7 -30.80 25.86 16.14
C LEU A 7 -30.16 24.81 17.06
N ILE A 8 -30.98 24.01 17.76
CA ILE A 8 -30.51 22.89 18.59
C ILE A 8 -29.84 21.80 17.72
N ALA A 9 -30.39 21.49 16.55
CA ALA A 9 -29.81 20.49 15.65
C ALA A 9 -28.43 20.90 15.10
N ILE A 10 -28.20 22.20 14.85
CA ILE A 10 -26.90 22.71 14.38
C ILE A 10 -25.83 22.66 15.48
N THR A 11 -26.21 22.82 16.76
CA THR A 11 -25.27 22.75 17.89
C THR A 11 -24.79 21.34 18.24
N PHE A 12 -25.41 20.28 17.72
CA PHE A 12 -24.99 18.88 17.94
C PHE A 12 -24.02 18.35 16.87
N PHE A 13 -23.48 19.19 15.99
CA PHE A 13 -22.53 18.74 14.98
C PHE A 13 -21.12 18.54 15.60
N VAL A 14 -20.85 17.31 16.06
CA VAL A 14 -19.51 16.89 16.47
C VAL A 14 -18.78 16.34 15.24
N PRO A 15 -17.67 16.94 14.79
CA PRO A 15 -16.90 16.37 13.70
C PRO A 15 -16.30 15.04 14.13
N LEU A 16 -16.81 13.93 13.57
CA LEU A 16 -16.23 12.61 13.77
C LEU A 16 -15.00 12.47 12.87
N SER A 17 -13.83 12.31 13.49
CA SER A 17 -12.63 11.88 12.76
C SER A 17 -12.66 10.37 12.62
N SER A 18 -12.75 9.87 11.39
CA SER A 18 -12.60 8.45 11.11
C SER A 18 -11.14 8.15 10.78
N GLN A 19 -10.65 7.05 11.34
CA GLN A 19 -9.39 6.43 10.95
C GLN A 19 -9.70 5.06 10.37
N VAL A 20 -8.97 4.68 9.33
CA VAL A 20 -9.12 3.35 8.73
C VAL A 20 -8.23 2.37 9.48
N ILE A 21 -8.86 1.40 10.13
CA ILE A 21 -8.20 0.25 10.74
C ILE A 21 -8.69 -1.00 10.03
N ILE A 22 -7.77 -1.84 9.59
CA ILE A 22 -8.09 -3.08 8.86
C ILE A 22 -7.77 -4.28 9.74
N GLY A 23 -8.76 -5.13 9.96
CA GLY A 23 -8.62 -6.41 10.67
C GLY A 23 -9.05 -6.40 12.14
N ASP A 24 -9.24 -5.22 12.75
CA ASP A 24 -9.81 -5.06 14.09
C ASP A 24 -10.32 -3.61 14.30
N ALA A 25 -10.66 -3.26 15.55
CA ALA A 25 -11.04 -1.91 15.98
C ALA A 25 -9.93 -1.17 16.77
N VAL A 26 -8.73 -1.76 16.89
CA VAL A 26 -7.67 -1.30 17.81
C VAL A 26 -6.44 -0.83 17.05
N GLY A 27 -5.97 -1.58 16.06
CA GLY A 27 -4.76 -1.29 15.29
C GLY A 27 -3.47 -1.51 16.08
N THR A 28 -2.39 -0.89 15.62
CA THR A 28 -1.03 -0.99 16.19
C THR A 28 -0.53 0.30 16.82
N ALA A 29 -1.04 1.46 16.40
CA ALA A 29 -0.64 2.75 16.95
C ALA A 29 -1.20 2.95 18.37
N PRO A 30 -0.39 3.45 19.32
CA PRO A 30 -0.89 3.88 20.62
C PRO A 30 -2.01 4.93 20.50
N GLN A 31 -2.97 4.93 21.43
CA GLN A 31 -4.15 5.82 21.38
C GLN A 31 -3.79 7.30 21.16
N GLY A 32 -2.74 7.80 21.82
CA GLY A 32 -2.28 9.19 21.70
C GLY A 32 -1.56 9.53 20.39
N GLN A 33 -1.28 8.55 19.53
CA GLN A 33 -0.53 8.74 18.27
C GLN A 33 -1.39 8.52 17.03
N LYS A 34 -2.65 8.12 17.19
CA LYS A 34 -3.58 7.86 16.10
C LYS A 34 -3.86 9.09 15.22
N GLY A 35 -3.63 10.30 15.74
CA GLY A 35 -3.77 11.56 15.00
C GLY A 35 -2.86 11.67 13.77
N SER A 36 -1.73 10.96 13.75
CA SER A 36 -0.75 10.97 12.66
C SER A 36 -0.85 9.74 11.75
N VAL A 37 -1.88 8.92 11.92
CA VAL A 37 -2.05 7.64 11.22
C VAL A 37 -3.25 7.72 10.30
N LEU A 38 -3.04 7.38 9.03
CA LEU A 38 -4.05 7.41 7.98
C LEU A 38 -4.74 6.04 7.88
N VAL A 39 -3.91 4.99 7.83
CA VAL A 39 -4.32 3.59 7.74
C VAL A 39 -3.42 2.79 8.68
N GLU A 40 -4.00 1.85 9.41
CA GLU A 40 -3.26 0.84 10.16
C GLU A 40 -3.98 -0.51 10.14
N PHE A 41 -3.30 -1.54 10.63
CA PHE A 41 -3.77 -2.92 10.59
C PHE A 41 -3.78 -3.53 11.98
N ALA A 42 -4.55 -4.59 12.16
CA ALA A 42 -4.56 -5.40 13.38
C ALA A 42 -3.18 -5.99 13.68
N LEU A 43 -2.83 -6.09 14.97
CA LEU A 43 -1.57 -6.66 15.43
C LEU A 43 -1.60 -8.20 15.36
N GLY A 44 -0.43 -8.82 15.15
CA GLY A 44 -0.22 -10.26 15.35
C GLY A 44 -0.93 -11.17 14.34
N GLN A 45 -1.25 -10.64 13.16
CA GLN A 45 -2.00 -11.39 12.14
C GLN A 45 -1.11 -12.26 11.24
N ASN A 46 0.20 -12.03 11.21
CA ASN A 46 1.13 -12.64 10.25
C ASN A 46 0.65 -12.54 8.79
N LYS A 47 0.10 -11.37 8.45
CA LYS A 47 -0.41 -11.03 7.12
C LYS A 47 0.27 -9.76 6.62
N GLY A 48 0.34 -9.61 5.30
CA GLY A 48 0.87 -8.42 4.63
C GLY A 48 -0.10 -7.80 3.64
N ILE A 49 0.32 -6.69 3.05
CA ILE A 49 -0.35 -6.11 1.88
C ILE A 49 0.20 -6.82 0.65
N VAL A 50 -0.69 -7.30 -0.22
CA VAL A 50 -0.28 -7.76 -1.56
C VAL A 50 -0.38 -6.57 -2.50
N LEU A 51 0.77 -6.22 -3.09
CA LEU A 51 0.90 -5.12 -4.04
C LEU A 51 0.23 -5.47 -5.39
N PRO A 52 -0.25 -4.47 -6.14
CA PRO A 52 -0.85 -4.72 -7.45
C PRO A 52 0.19 -5.24 -8.45
N TYR A 53 -0.23 -6.23 -9.24
CA TYR A 53 0.58 -6.87 -10.28
C TYR A 53 0.38 -6.04 -11.55
N VAL A 54 1.46 -5.56 -12.16
CA VAL A 54 1.35 -4.75 -13.38
C VAL A 54 2.06 -5.43 -14.55
N ARG A 55 1.35 -5.54 -15.68
CA ARG A 55 1.92 -5.99 -16.96
C ARG A 55 2.58 -4.85 -17.74
N THR A 56 2.42 -3.62 -17.27
CA THR A 56 3.00 -2.42 -17.85
C THR A 56 3.30 -1.44 -16.73
N LEU A 57 4.53 -0.95 -16.66
CA LEU A 57 4.88 0.06 -15.66
C LEU A 57 4.10 1.36 -15.91
N PRO A 58 3.49 1.96 -14.87
CA PRO A 58 2.86 3.26 -14.98
C PRO A 58 3.84 4.33 -15.49
N SER A 59 3.32 5.35 -16.14
CA SER A 59 4.09 6.51 -16.63
C SER A 59 3.19 7.75 -16.73
N GLY A 60 3.77 8.90 -17.08
CA GLY A 60 3.06 10.16 -17.26
C GLY A 60 2.76 10.91 -15.95
N ALA A 61 1.97 11.98 -16.05
CA ALA A 61 1.76 12.93 -14.95
C ALA A 61 1.07 12.36 -13.71
N GLY A 62 0.33 11.24 -13.85
CA GLY A 62 -0.32 10.57 -12.73
C GLY A 62 0.60 9.61 -11.95
N LEU A 63 1.79 9.31 -12.45
CA LEU A 63 2.80 8.56 -11.70
C LEU A 63 3.50 9.52 -10.73
N VAL A 64 3.34 9.28 -9.43
CA VAL A 64 3.89 10.12 -8.37
C VAL A 64 4.85 9.33 -7.49
N GLY A 65 5.81 10.03 -6.88
CA GLY A 65 6.70 9.41 -5.89
C GLY A 65 5.89 8.78 -4.76
N GLY A 66 6.22 7.56 -4.35
CA GLY A 66 5.36 6.79 -3.43
C GLY A 66 4.74 5.54 -4.04
N THR A 67 4.65 5.44 -5.38
CA THR A 67 4.06 4.25 -6.03
C THR A 67 4.89 3.00 -5.76
N ILE A 68 4.25 1.94 -5.28
CA ILE A 68 4.86 0.62 -5.06
C ILE A 68 3.99 -0.44 -5.77
N LEU A 69 4.63 -1.38 -6.46
CA LEU A 69 3.95 -2.43 -7.24
C LEU A 69 4.82 -3.69 -7.38
N LEU A 70 4.20 -4.78 -7.82
CA LEU A 70 4.89 -5.94 -8.38
C LEU A 70 4.96 -5.76 -9.91
N ASP A 71 6.17 -5.55 -10.43
CA ASP A 71 6.43 -5.49 -11.86
C ASP A 71 6.42 -6.90 -12.45
N ALA A 72 5.39 -7.18 -13.24
CA ALA A 72 5.17 -8.41 -13.97
C ALA A 72 5.15 -8.14 -15.49
N THR A 73 5.91 -7.14 -15.95
CA THR A 73 6.13 -6.89 -17.39
C THR A 73 6.81 -8.07 -18.09
N ASP A 74 7.70 -8.76 -17.36
CA ASP A 74 8.21 -10.09 -17.65
C ASP A 74 7.90 -10.97 -16.43
N GLU A 75 6.94 -11.88 -16.56
CA GLU A 75 6.46 -12.74 -15.48
C GLU A 75 7.49 -13.76 -14.99
N THR A 76 8.54 -14.01 -15.78
CA THR A 76 9.67 -14.86 -15.39
C THR A 76 10.73 -14.11 -14.58
N LYS A 77 10.60 -12.77 -14.51
CA LYS A 77 11.56 -11.84 -13.89
C LYS A 77 10.90 -10.82 -12.99
N ALA A 78 9.85 -11.24 -12.29
CA ALA A 78 9.05 -10.31 -11.52
C ALA A 78 9.82 -9.71 -10.34
N LYS A 79 9.58 -8.42 -10.10
CA LYS A 79 10.28 -7.65 -9.06
C LYS A 79 9.34 -6.67 -8.37
N ILE A 80 9.57 -6.43 -7.09
CA ILE A 80 8.90 -5.34 -6.37
C ILE A 80 9.61 -4.04 -6.72
N LYS A 81 8.87 -3.03 -7.16
CA LYS A 81 9.44 -1.72 -7.53
C LYS A 81 8.77 -0.59 -6.77
N TYR A 82 9.58 0.40 -6.43
CA TYR A 82 9.15 1.66 -5.82
C TYR A 82 9.56 2.84 -6.70
N TYR A 83 8.63 3.76 -6.96
CA TYR A 83 8.91 4.98 -7.72
C TYR A 83 9.28 6.13 -6.78
N ASN A 84 10.48 6.69 -6.95
CA ASN A 84 10.98 7.82 -6.18
C ASN A 84 10.97 9.16 -6.94
N GLY A 85 10.57 9.16 -8.21
CA GLY A 85 10.53 10.37 -9.05
C GLY A 85 11.89 10.90 -9.54
N MET A 86 13.01 10.26 -9.18
CA MET A 86 14.34 10.73 -9.56
C MET A 86 14.72 10.22 -10.95
N THR A 87 14.55 11.07 -11.97
CA THR A 87 14.83 10.73 -13.39
C THR A 87 16.14 11.31 -13.93
N ASN A 88 16.93 11.96 -13.08
CA ASN A 88 18.21 12.53 -13.48
C ASN A 88 19.27 11.44 -13.70
N ASN A 89 20.31 11.76 -14.46
CA ASN A 89 21.49 10.91 -14.68
C ASN A 89 21.17 9.51 -15.26
N GLY A 90 20.14 9.41 -16.12
CA GLY A 90 19.76 8.16 -16.76
C GLY A 90 18.90 7.22 -15.92
N SER A 91 18.53 7.62 -14.69
CA SER A 91 17.52 6.92 -13.89
C SER A 91 16.13 7.10 -14.51
N ASN A 92 15.29 6.07 -14.42
CA ASN A 92 13.88 6.14 -14.81
C ASN A 92 12.94 6.39 -13.61
N GLY A 93 13.50 6.67 -12.43
CA GLY A 93 12.77 6.92 -11.18
C GLY A 93 12.29 5.65 -10.45
N TRP A 94 12.47 4.46 -11.03
CA TRP A 94 12.12 3.20 -10.39
C TRP A 94 13.32 2.62 -9.62
N ILE A 95 13.07 2.23 -8.38
CA ILE A 95 13.99 1.49 -7.51
C ILE A 95 13.54 0.04 -7.45
N ASP A 96 14.49 -0.89 -7.67
CA ASP A 96 14.30 -2.33 -7.47
C ASP A 96 14.34 -2.67 -5.98
N LEU A 97 13.18 -2.98 -5.39
CA LEU A 97 13.07 -3.45 -4.00
C LEU A 97 13.36 -4.94 -3.85
N SER A 98 13.48 -5.70 -4.94
CA SER A 98 13.90 -7.11 -4.94
C SER A 98 15.42 -7.28 -4.98
N ASN A 99 16.19 -6.19 -4.91
CA ASN A 99 17.65 -6.20 -4.82
C ASN A 99 18.31 -7.08 -5.91
N GLY A 100 17.86 -6.95 -7.15
CA GLY A 100 18.36 -7.72 -8.28
C GLY A 100 17.74 -9.10 -8.46
N HIS A 101 17.14 -9.69 -7.41
CA HIS A 101 16.55 -11.03 -7.46
C HIS A 101 15.27 -11.02 -8.30
N GLU A 102 15.20 -11.96 -9.23
CA GLU A 102 14.06 -12.21 -10.09
C GLU A 102 13.16 -13.28 -9.44
N ALA A 103 11.91 -13.37 -9.88
CA ALA A 103 11.01 -14.44 -9.51
C ALA A 103 10.16 -14.84 -10.73
N ASP A 104 9.96 -16.14 -10.89
CA ASP A 104 8.97 -16.67 -11.84
C ASP A 104 7.60 -16.76 -11.16
N ILE A 105 6.68 -15.92 -11.62
CA ILE A 105 5.30 -15.86 -11.14
C ILE A 105 4.28 -16.25 -12.24
N THR A 106 4.73 -16.95 -13.28
CA THR A 106 3.90 -17.36 -14.43
C THR A 106 2.62 -18.06 -13.97
N ALA A 107 2.72 -18.97 -12.99
CA ALA A 107 1.57 -19.70 -12.45
C ALA A 107 0.52 -18.78 -11.80
N GLN A 108 0.97 -17.74 -11.09
CA GLN A 108 0.10 -16.75 -10.45
C GLN A 108 -0.50 -15.78 -11.46
N MET A 109 0.23 -15.45 -12.53
CA MET A 109 -0.23 -14.56 -13.60
C MET A 109 -1.36 -15.17 -14.44
N VAL A 110 -1.41 -16.50 -14.58
CA VAL A 110 -2.54 -17.22 -15.21
C VAL A 110 -3.85 -17.02 -14.44
N LEU A 111 -3.78 -16.81 -13.12
CA LEU A 111 -4.96 -16.58 -12.27
C LEU A 111 -5.43 -15.12 -12.31
N GLN A 112 -4.59 -14.19 -12.77
CA GLN A 112 -4.94 -12.77 -12.84
C GLN A 112 -5.77 -12.48 -14.09
N PRO A 113 -6.91 -11.76 -13.98
CA PRO A 113 -7.64 -11.27 -15.14
C PRO A 113 -6.73 -10.49 -16.11
N SER A 114 -7.08 -10.55 -17.39
CA SER A 114 -6.41 -9.78 -18.43
C SER A 114 -7.36 -8.77 -19.03
N ALA A 115 -6.83 -7.76 -19.73
CA ALA A 115 -7.65 -6.79 -20.45
C ALA A 115 -8.55 -7.44 -21.53
N ALA A 116 -8.25 -8.66 -21.96
CA ALA A 116 -9.08 -9.42 -22.89
C ALA A 116 -10.30 -10.06 -22.22
N THR A 117 -10.26 -10.30 -20.90
CA THR A 117 -11.35 -10.94 -20.14
C THR A 117 -12.14 -9.94 -19.30
N VAL A 118 -11.49 -8.89 -18.80
CA VAL A 118 -12.10 -7.84 -17.99
C VAL A 118 -11.58 -6.48 -18.46
N ALA A 119 -12.49 -5.62 -18.93
CA ALA A 119 -12.15 -4.25 -19.27
C ALA A 119 -12.02 -3.41 -18.00
N GLU A 120 -10.82 -2.88 -17.76
CA GLU A 120 -10.54 -2.01 -16.60
C GLU A 120 -11.10 -0.60 -16.79
N ASN A 121 -11.59 0.00 -15.70
CA ASN A 121 -11.90 1.42 -15.67
C ASN A 121 -10.64 2.22 -15.33
N LEU A 122 -10.05 2.87 -16.33
CA LEU A 122 -8.78 3.60 -16.20
C LEU A 122 -8.82 4.78 -15.20
N THR A 123 -10.01 5.23 -14.81
CA THR A 123 -10.20 6.31 -13.82
C THR A 123 -10.56 5.81 -12.43
N ALA A 124 -10.85 4.52 -12.29
CA ALA A 124 -11.23 3.95 -11.01
C ALA A 124 -10.03 3.98 -10.05
N LYS A 125 -10.25 4.57 -8.87
CA LYS A 125 -9.29 4.62 -7.76
C LYS A 125 -10.02 4.70 -6.44
N ALA A 126 -9.47 4.05 -5.42
CA ALA A 126 -9.88 4.24 -4.03
C ALA A 126 -8.94 5.26 -3.38
N ILE A 127 -9.49 6.29 -2.75
CA ILE A 127 -8.72 7.32 -2.04
C ILE A 127 -9.03 7.22 -0.55
N ILE A 128 -7.98 7.13 0.27
CA ILE A 128 -8.09 7.25 1.73
C ILE A 128 -7.38 8.54 2.16
N GLY A 129 -8.08 9.41 2.89
CA GLY A 129 -7.55 10.68 3.41
C GLY A 129 -8.25 11.90 2.81
N SER A 130 -7.83 12.34 1.63
CA SER A 130 -8.45 13.47 0.93
C SER A 130 -9.69 13.06 0.12
N ARG A 131 -10.48 14.06 -0.32
CA ARG A 131 -11.63 13.87 -1.21
C ARG A 131 -11.23 13.57 -2.67
N SER A 132 -10.03 13.98 -3.06
CA SER A 132 -9.53 13.83 -4.43
C SER A 132 -8.00 13.75 -4.41
N SER A 133 -7.43 13.18 -5.47
CA SER A 133 -5.99 13.12 -5.70
C SER A 133 -5.70 13.13 -7.20
N GLU A 134 -4.61 13.81 -7.58
CA GLU A 134 -4.08 13.79 -8.94
C GLU A 134 -3.23 12.53 -9.21
N ALA A 135 -2.82 11.82 -8.15
CA ALA A 135 -2.07 10.57 -8.27
C ALA A 135 -2.94 9.46 -8.89
N ASN A 136 -2.36 8.68 -9.80
CA ASN A 136 -3.00 7.50 -10.38
C ASN A 136 -2.53 6.23 -9.65
N GLY A 137 -3.50 5.41 -9.25
CA GLY A 137 -3.29 4.14 -8.58
C GLY A 137 -4.62 3.54 -8.16
N VAL A 138 -4.68 2.21 -8.01
CA VAL A 138 -5.89 1.51 -7.56
C VAL A 138 -6.25 1.89 -6.11
N LEU A 139 -5.23 2.13 -5.28
CA LEU A 139 -5.35 2.67 -3.94
C LEU A 139 -4.40 3.87 -3.80
N VAL A 140 -4.94 5.01 -3.41
CA VAL A 140 -4.20 6.26 -3.18
C VAL A 140 -4.37 6.66 -1.72
N LEU A 141 -3.25 6.81 -1.03
CA LEU A 141 -3.20 7.29 0.34
C LEU A 141 -2.84 8.79 0.30
N GLU A 142 -3.85 9.65 0.42
CA GLU A 142 -3.70 11.08 0.18
C GLU A 142 -3.81 11.86 1.50
N SER A 143 -2.68 12.24 2.06
CA SER A 143 -2.62 13.07 3.27
C SER A 143 -1.30 13.83 3.37
N ALA A 144 -1.38 15.11 3.77
CA ALA A 144 -0.20 15.93 4.02
C ALA A 144 0.45 15.69 5.40
N SER A 145 -0.25 15.03 6.33
CA SER A 145 0.18 14.95 7.73
C SER A 145 0.00 13.58 8.39
N LYS A 146 -0.55 12.60 7.67
CA LYS A 146 -0.80 11.25 8.18
C LYS A 146 -0.16 10.21 7.28
N ALA A 147 0.35 9.14 7.89
CA ALA A 147 1.00 8.04 7.18
C ALA A 147 0.29 6.71 7.42
N MET A 148 0.51 5.75 6.53
CA MET A 148 0.16 4.36 6.78
C MET A 148 1.17 3.71 7.72
N ILE A 149 0.68 2.93 8.67
CA ILE A 149 1.48 1.91 9.35
C ILE A 149 1.26 0.61 8.60
N LEU A 150 2.34 0.03 8.06
CA LEU A 150 2.28 -1.27 7.39
C LEU A 150 1.85 -2.38 8.35
N PRO A 151 1.26 -3.49 7.84
CA PRO A 151 1.11 -4.69 8.64
C PRO A 151 2.46 -5.11 9.22
N THR A 152 2.48 -5.38 10.52
CA THR A 152 3.72 -5.68 11.24
C THR A 152 3.83 -7.16 11.58
N VAL A 153 5.04 -7.71 11.43
CA VAL A 153 5.38 -9.08 11.84
C VAL A 153 6.64 -9.09 12.71
N ALA A 154 6.83 -10.15 13.50
CA ALA A 154 8.06 -10.36 14.26
C ALA A 154 9.18 -10.93 13.39
N ASP A 155 8.81 -11.87 12.51
CA ASP A 155 9.68 -12.52 11.53
C ASP A 155 8.87 -12.84 10.26
N THR A 156 9.50 -12.82 9.08
CA THR A 156 8.84 -13.22 7.83
C THR A 156 8.62 -14.72 7.73
N ASN A 157 9.35 -15.53 8.52
CA ASN A 157 9.12 -16.97 8.64
C ASN A 157 7.79 -17.31 9.34
N ASP A 158 7.20 -16.34 10.04
CA ASP A 158 5.89 -16.51 10.70
C ASP A 158 4.72 -16.42 9.71
N ILE A 159 4.98 -16.04 8.46
CA ILE A 159 3.98 -15.92 7.38
C ILE A 159 3.98 -17.22 6.57
N PRO A 160 2.94 -18.06 6.68
CA PRO A 160 2.81 -19.23 5.83
C PRO A 160 2.47 -18.80 4.39
N ASP A 161 3.14 -19.41 3.42
CA ASP A 161 2.86 -19.27 1.98
C ASP A 161 2.66 -17.80 1.51
N PRO A 162 3.68 -16.93 1.63
CA PRO A 162 3.56 -15.54 1.21
C PRO A 162 3.26 -15.45 -0.29
N ALA A 163 2.30 -14.61 -0.66
CA ALA A 163 1.98 -14.34 -2.05
C ALA A 163 3.02 -13.41 -2.70
N PRO A 164 3.35 -13.56 -4.00
CA PRO A 164 4.14 -12.57 -4.72
C PRO A 164 3.53 -11.17 -4.55
N GLY A 165 4.36 -10.14 -4.38
CA GLY A 165 3.86 -8.80 -4.09
C GLY A 165 3.64 -8.51 -2.61
N MET A 166 3.86 -9.48 -1.71
CA MET A 166 3.62 -9.25 -0.29
C MET A 166 4.63 -8.26 0.31
N MET A 167 4.11 -7.31 1.09
CA MET A 167 4.87 -6.30 1.82
C MET A 167 4.44 -6.27 3.28
N VAL A 168 5.42 -6.31 4.18
CA VAL A 168 5.26 -6.20 5.64
C VAL A 168 6.36 -5.33 6.24
N TYR A 169 6.15 -4.89 7.48
CA TYR A 169 7.20 -4.29 8.28
C TYR A 169 7.60 -5.23 9.41
N ILE A 170 8.88 -5.59 9.48
CA ILE A 170 9.39 -6.35 10.62
C ILE A 170 9.51 -5.38 11.79
N ASN A 171 8.68 -5.55 12.82
CA ASN A 171 8.65 -4.70 14.00
C ASN A 171 9.23 -5.43 15.22
N LYS A 172 10.50 -5.82 15.11
CA LYS A 172 11.27 -6.47 16.17
C LYS A 172 12.40 -5.55 16.62
N THR A 173 12.62 -5.43 17.92
CA THR A 173 13.69 -4.60 18.50
C THR A 173 15.05 -4.96 17.88
N SER A 174 15.83 -3.94 17.50
CA SER A 174 17.11 -4.07 16.79
C SER A 174 17.05 -4.72 15.40
N ALA A 175 15.84 -5.01 14.92
CA ALA A 175 15.59 -5.79 13.72
C ALA A 175 14.53 -5.15 12.81
N LYS A 176 14.27 -3.85 13.00
CA LYS A 176 13.29 -3.07 12.24
C LYS A 176 13.71 -2.91 10.79
N ARG A 177 12.85 -3.33 9.84
CA ARG A 177 13.08 -3.20 8.40
C ARG A 177 11.79 -3.42 7.61
N LEU A 178 11.70 -2.81 6.44
CA LEU A 178 10.73 -3.18 5.42
C LEU A 178 11.13 -4.56 4.86
N ALA A 179 10.15 -5.43 4.64
CA ALA A 179 10.35 -6.71 3.96
C ALA A 179 9.36 -6.85 2.80
N VAL A 180 9.86 -7.28 1.65
CA VAL A 180 9.04 -7.53 0.46
C VAL A 180 9.34 -8.90 -0.13
N PHE A 181 8.30 -9.60 -0.57
CA PHE A 181 8.37 -10.93 -1.18
C PHE A 181 7.98 -10.84 -2.65
N ASN A 182 8.90 -11.20 -3.55
CA ASN A 182 8.67 -11.09 -5.00
C ASN A 182 7.98 -12.33 -5.61
N GLY A 183 7.79 -13.39 -4.83
CA GLY A 183 7.25 -14.68 -5.29
C GLY A 183 8.20 -15.85 -5.07
N GLU A 184 9.50 -15.57 -4.99
CA GLU A 184 10.54 -16.58 -4.76
C GLU A 184 11.28 -16.35 -3.44
N GLY A 185 11.57 -15.09 -3.09
CA GLY A 185 12.36 -14.76 -1.91
C GLY A 185 11.97 -13.44 -1.24
N TRP A 186 12.27 -13.37 0.05
CA TRP A 186 12.18 -12.14 0.83
C TRP A 186 13.43 -11.27 0.65
N THR A 187 13.22 -9.97 0.56
CA THR A 187 14.27 -8.95 0.59
C THR A 187 13.97 -7.91 1.65
N TYR A 188 15.02 -7.33 2.23
CA TYR A 188 14.92 -6.57 3.47
C TYR A 188 15.62 -5.21 3.36
N TRP A 189 14.90 -4.14 3.71
CA TRP A 189 15.37 -2.76 3.58
C TRP A 189 15.40 -2.10 4.96
N LYS A 190 16.62 -1.84 5.44
CA LYS A 190 16.84 -1.17 6.71
C LYS A 190 16.58 0.34 6.55
N PRO A 191 15.89 0.98 7.51
CA PRO A 191 15.81 2.44 7.58
C PRO A 191 17.16 3.10 7.88
#